data_AF-A0A0S4LBS8-F1
#
_entry.id   AF-A0A0S4LBS8-F1
#
_cell.length_a   1.000
_cell.length_b   1.000
_cell.length_c   1.000
_cell.angle_alpha   90.00
_cell.angle_beta   90.00
_cell.angle_gamma   90.00
#
_symmetry.space_group_name_H-M   'P 1'
#
loop_
_entity.id
_entity.type
_entity.pdbx_description
1 polymer ?
#
loop_
_entity_poly.entity_id
_entity_poly.type
_entity_poly.pdbx_seq_one_letter_code
_entity_poly.pdbx_strand_id
1 'polypeptide(L)'
;MILVKDTWFRKVGRNMIETVSTLEIRQRLGDLPNRIALWHDKFVIECKGKPLAARIPLEQLEQMQEAARLYLLSVLDRKPKTIAQGLADELANEAKHRTRKARRK
;
A
#
# COMPACT_ATOMS: atom_id res chain seq x y z
N MET A 1 11.82 24.93 37.01
CA MET A 1 11.17 23.76 37.63
C MET A 1 10.47 22.99 36.51
N ILE A 2 11.17 21.99 35.98
CA ILE A 2 10.73 21.19 34.85
C ILE A 2 9.72 20.17 35.41
N LEU A 3 8.44 20.35 35.10
CA LEU A 3 7.42 19.34 35.41
C LEU A 3 7.17 18.54 34.12
N VAL A 4 8.07 17.58 33.84
CA VAL A 4 7.83 16.54 32.84
C VAL A 4 6.65 15.72 33.36
N LYS A 5 5.51 15.79 32.66
CA LYS A 5 4.36 14.93 32.92
C LYS A 5 4.66 13.55 32.32
N ASP A 6 5.43 12.77 33.06
CA ASP A 6 5.66 11.34 32.86
C ASP A 6 4.38 10.55 33.18
N THR A 7 3.41 10.51 32.27
CA THR A 7 2.25 9.60 32.36
C THR A 7 1.69 9.25 30.98
N TRP A 8 2.53 8.75 30.06
CA TRP A 8 2.05 8.15 28.81
C TRP A 8 2.69 6.80 28.47
N PHE A 9 3.58 6.32 29.35
CA PHE A 9 4.18 5.01 29.21
C PHE A 9 3.25 3.94 29.78
N ARG A 10 3.03 2.88 29.00
CA ARG A 10 2.51 1.56 29.42
C ARG A 10 1.03 1.25 29.17
N LYS A 11 0.66 1.21 27.89
CA LYS A 11 -0.35 0.32 27.28
C LYS A 11 -0.12 0.47 25.77
N VAL A 12 0.27 -0.51 24.98
CA VAL A 12 -0.45 -1.76 24.67
C VAL A 12 0.54 -2.68 23.94
N GLY A 13 0.43 -3.98 24.15
CA GLY A 13 1.23 -5.00 23.47
C GLY A 13 1.11 -4.98 21.95
N ARG A 14 2.22 -5.42 21.33
CA ARG A 14 2.46 -5.75 19.92
C ARG A 14 1.18 -6.19 19.17
N ASN A 15 0.88 -5.51 18.06
CA ASN A 15 -0.13 -5.79 17.01
C ASN A 15 -1.36 -4.86 16.90
N MET A 16 -1.55 -3.86 17.76
CA MET A 16 -2.59 -2.86 17.51
C MET A 16 -2.04 -1.71 16.67
N ILE A 17 -2.61 -1.50 15.48
CA ILE A 17 -2.36 -0.31 14.66
C ILE A 17 -3.00 0.87 15.40
N GLU A 18 -2.17 1.77 15.91
CA GLU A 18 -2.62 2.92 16.70
C GLU A 18 -3.18 4.00 15.76
N THR A 19 -4.36 4.54 16.07
CA THR A 19 -4.97 5.63 15.29
C THR A 19 -4.53 6.98 15.86
N VAL A 20 -3.94 7.82 15.03
CA VAL A 20 -3.40 9.13 15.42
C VAL A 20 -4.07 10.21 14.59
N SER A 21 -4.55 11.27 15.25
CA SER A 21 -5.14 12.40 14.54
C SER A 21 -4.07 13.22 13.81
N THR A 22 -4.45 13.87 12.71
CA THR A 22 -3.56 14.81 11.99
C THR A 22 -3.02 15.95 12.88
N LEU A 23 -3.77 16.38 13.91
CA LEU A 23 -3.32 17.37 14.87
C LEU A 23 -2.19 16.84 15.75
N GLU A 24 -2.35 15.62 16.26
CA GLU A 24 -1.36 14.97 17.12
C GLU A 24 -0.06 14.69 16.37
N ILE A 25 -0.14 14.31 15.09
CA ILE A 25 1.05 14.17 14.24
C ILE A 25 1.80 15.49 14.10
N ARG A 26 1.08 16.60 13.97
CA ARG A 26 1.68 17.92 13.84
C ARG A 26 2.39 18.35 15.13
N GLN A 27 1.84 17.97 16.28
CA GLN A 27 2.42 18.24 17.60
C GLN A 27 3.61 17.33 17.93
N ARG A 28 3.60 16.09 17.46
CA ARG A 28 4.59 15.04 17.80
C ARG A 28 5.38 14.56 16.59
N LEU A 29 5.63 15.43 15.62
CA LEU A 29 6.22 15.05 14.34
C LEU A 29 7.62 14.45 14.49
N GLY A 30 8.38 14.81 15.53
CA GLY A 30 9.71 14.24 15.81
C GLY A 30 9.68 12.89 16.53
N ASP A 31 8.74 12.69 17.46
CA ASP A 31 8.68 11.48 18.29
C ASP A 31 8.06 10.30 17.55
N LEU A 32 7.00 10.53 16.79
CA LEU A 32 6.28 9.47 16.07
C LEU A 32 7.15 8.71 15.03
N PRO A 33 7.98 9.37 14.20
CA PRO A 33 8.94 8.67 13.33
C PRO A 33 9.96 7.84 14.11
N ASN A 34 10.45 8.33 15.25
CA ASN A 34 11.39 7.58 16.08
C ASN A 34 10.78 6.27 16.60
N ARG A 35 9.49 6.26 16.95
CA ARG A 35 8.78 5.03 17.33
C ARG A 35 8.73 4.01 16.20
N ILE A 36 8.56 4.44 14.95
CA ILE A 36 8.56 3.55 13.79
C ILE A 36 9.96 3.01 13.53
N ALA A 37 10.97 3.87 13.58
CA ALA A 37 12.36 3.50 13.33
C ALA A 37 12.92 2.54 14.39
N LEU A 38 12.54 2.73 15.67
CA LEU A 38 13.11 1.96 16.79
C LEU A 38 12.24 0.78 17.23
N TRP A 39 10.91 0.90 17.14
CA TRP A 39 9.98 -0.08 17.69
C TRP A 39 9.10 -0.75 16.62
N HIS A 40 9.26 -0.39 15.34
CA HIS A 40 8.45 -0.88 14.23
C HIS A 40 6.94 -0.71 14.45
N ASP A 41 6.57 0.34 15.19
CA ASP A 41 5.17 0.70 15.43
C ASP A 41 4.48 1.09 14.10
N LYS A 42 3.16 0.89 14.06
CA LYS A 42 2.33 1.19 12.87
C LYS A 42 1.18 2.09 13.30
N PHE A 43 0.98 3.15 12.53
CA PHE A 43 -0.04 4.15 12.84
C PHE A 43 -0.96 4.39 11.65
N VAL A 44 -2.26 4.53 11.91
CA VAL A 44 -3.23 5.08 10.95
C VAL A 44 -3.45 6.54 11.30
N ILE A 45 -3.26 7.39 10.30
CA ILE A 45 -3.44 8.83 10.39
C ILE A 45 -4.89 9.13 10.03
N GLU A 46 -5.61 9.80 10.93
CA GLU A 46 -7.00 10.18 10.71
C GLU A 46 -7.20 11.69 10.61
N CYS A 47 -8.18 12.07 9.78
CA CYS A 47 -8.69 13.44 9.70
C CYS A 47 -10.21 13.40 9.89
N LYS A 48 -10.70 14.06 10.94
CA LYS A 48 -12.13 14.08 11.30
C LYS A 48 -12.75 12.67 11.39
N GLY A 49 -12.02 11.73 11.98
CA GLY A 49 -12.46 10.33 12.16
C GLY A 49 -12.43 9.48 10.88
N LYS A 50 -11.83 9.98 9.79
CA LYS A 50 -11.62 9.19 8.56
C LYS A 50 -10.13 8.84 8.40
N PRO A 51 -9.78 7.58 8.12
CA PRO A 51 -8.41 7.20 7.81
C PRO A 51 -7.97 7.90 6.53
N LEU A 52 -6.82 8.56 6.59
CA LEU A 52 -6.24 9.35 5.51
C LEU A 52 -4.94 8.75 5.00
N ALA A 53 -4.08 8.31 5.91
CA ALA A 53 -2.78 7.75 5.58
C ALA A 53 -2.37 6.71 6.64
N ALA A 54 -1.33 5.95 6.36
CA ALA A 54 -0.70 5.08 7.35
C ALA A 54 0.80 5.35 7.36
N ARG A 55 1.41 5.17 8.53
CA ARG A 55 2.86 5.24 8.70
C ARG A 55 3.33 3.87 9.17
N ILE A 56 4.15 3.24 8.35
CA ILE A 56 4.68 1.89 8.53
C ILE A 56 6.20 1.90 8.32
N PRO A 57 6.94 0.92 8.86
CA PRO A 57 8.34 0.72 8.53
C PRO A 57 8.54 0.55 7.02
N LEU A 58 9.66 1.03 6.49
CA LEU A 58 9.94 1.01 5.05
C LEU A 58 10.08 -0.44 4.55
N GLU A 59 10.72 -1.30 5.34
CA GLU A 59 10.92 -2.72 5.02
C GLU A 59 9.57 -3.42 4.85
N GLN A 60 8.57 -3.02 5.64
CA GLN A 60 7.24 -3.57 5.52
C GLN A 60 6.52 -3.08 4.24
N LEU A 61 6.71 -1.82 3.86
CA LEU A 61 6.19 -1.31 2.60
C LEU A 61 6.77 -2.10 1.42
N GLU A 62 8.08 -2.32 1.41
CA GLU A 62 8.78 -3.10 0.39
C GLU A 62 8.28 -4.55 0.34
N GLN A 63 8.13 -5.20 1.49
CA GLN A 63 7.56 -6.55 1.58
C GLN A 63 6.13 -6.62 1.02
N MET A 64 5.29 -5.61 1.31
CA MET A 64 3.92 -5.55 0.79
C MET A 64 3.90 -5.37 -0.74
N GLN A 65 4.80 -4.54 -1.27
CA GLN A 65 4.93 -4.33 -2.72
C GLN A 65 5.37 -5.61 -3.43
N GLU A 66 6.36 -6.32 -2.88
CA GLU A 66 6.85 -7.56 -3.46
C GLU A 66 5.79 -8.67 -3.37
N ALA A 67 5.11 -8.80 -2.24
CA ALA A 67 3.99 -9.73 -2.09
C ALA A 67 2.86 -9.45 -3.09
N ALA A 68 2.49 -8.18 -3.29
CA ALA A 68 1.48 -7.79 -4.27
C ALA A 68 1.92 -8.13 -5.70
N ARG A 69 3.20 -7.92 -6.03
CA ARG A 69 3.77 -8.27 -7.34
C ARG A 69 3.71 -9.78 -7.59
N LEU A 70 4.18 -10.58 -6.66
CA LEU A 70 4.15 -12.04 -6.75
C LEU A 70 2.72 -12.58 -6.82
N TYR A 71 1.83 -12.01 -6.02
CA TYR A 71 0.40 -12.35 -6.06
C TYR A 71 -0.20 -12.06 -7.44
N LEU A 72 0.05 -10.89 -8.01
CA LEU A 72 -0.42 -10.55 -9.35
C LEU A 72 0.11 -11.53 -10.41
N LEU A 73 1.41 -11.87 -10.37
CA LEU A 73 1.99 -12.86 -11.27
C LEU A 73 1.29 -14.21 -11.15
N SER A 74 1.02 -14.67 -9.91
CA SER A 74 0.31 -15.92 -9.67
C SER A 74 -1.13 -15.92 -10.23
N VAL A 75 -1.82 -14.79 -10.18
CA VAL A 75 -3.18 -14.63 -10.74
C VAL A 75 -3.14 -14.65 -12.27
N LEU A 76 -2.11 -14.04 -12.88
CA LEU A 76 -1.94 -14.05 -14.33
C LEU A 76 -1.57 -15.42 -14.87
N ASP A 77 -0.71 -16.17 -14.18
CA ASP A 77 -0.35 -17.54 -14.56
C ASP A 77 -1.53 -18.52 -14.47
N ARG A 78 -2.50 -18.25 -13.58
CA ARG A 78 -3.74 -19.05 -13.47
C ARG A 78 -4.73 -18.79 -14.60
N LYS A 79 -4.57 -17.71 -15.37
CA LYS A 79 -5.41 -17.52 -16.57
C LYS A 79 -5.01 -18.56 -17.61
N PRO A 80 -5.96 -19.19 -18.33
CA PRO A 80 -5.63 -20.20 -19.32
C PRO A 80 -4.68 -19.60 -20.35
N LYS A 81 -3.45 -20.14 -20.42
CA LYS A 81 -2.43 -19.77 -21.42
C LYS A 81 -2.87 -20.14 -22.84
N THR A 82 -3.86 -21.02 -22.97
CA THR A 82 -4.37 -21.52 -24.23
C THR A 82 -5.80 -21.03 -24.42
N ILE A 83 -5.95 -19.95 -25.17
CA ILE A 83 -7.20 -19.65 -25.86
C ILE A 83 -7.36 -20.64 -27.02
N ALA A 84 -8.59 -21.07 -27.30
CA ALA A 84 -8.85 -21.91 -28.47
C ALA A 84 -8.36 -21.19 -29.73
N GLN A 85 -7.72 -21.92 -30.65
CA GLN A 85 -7.04 -21.35 -31.83
C GLN A 85 -7.93 -20.35 -32.60
N GLY A 86 -9.21 -20.66 -32.78
CA GLY A 86 -10.15 -19.76 -33.46
C GLY A 86 -10.32 -18.40 -32.78
N LEU A 87 -10.32 -18.36 -31.45
CA LEU A 87 -10.45 -17.11 -30.68
C LEU A 87 -9.14 -16.29 -30.73
N ALA A 88 -7.99 -16.98 -30.81
CA ALA A 88 -6.70 -16.33 -31.04
C ALA A 88 -6.63 -15.67 -32.43
N ASP A 89 -7.12 -16.36 -33.46
CA ASP A 89 -7.15 -15.86 -34.84
C ASP A 89 -8.09 -14.65 -34.99
N GLU A 90 -9.25 -14.67 -34.33
CA GLU A 90 -10.17 -13.53 -34.27
C GLU A 90 -9.53 -12.31 -33.60
N LEU A 91 -8.90 -12.50 -32.43
CA LEU A 91 -8.22 -11.44 -31.70
C LEU A 91 -7.07 -10.82 -32.52
N ALA A 92 -6.30 -11.67 -33.22
CA ALA A 92 -5.22 -11.24 -34.09
C ALA A 92 -5.73 -10.45 -35.29
N ASN A 93 -6.84 -10.87 -35.90
CA ASN A 93 -7.48 -10.14 -36.99
C ASN A 93 -8.00 -8.78 -36.51
N GLU A 94 -8.65 -8.72 -35.35
CA GLU A 94 -9.13 -7.45 -34.79
C GLU A 94 -7.99 -6.45 -34.56
N ALA A 95 -6.87 -6.90 -33.97
CA ALA A 95 -5.69 -6.07 -33.75
C ALA A 95 -5.06 -5.56 -35.07
N LYS A 96 -4.97 -6.41 -36.10
CA LYS A 96 -4.53 -6.02 -37.45
C LYS A 96 -5.43 -4.95 -38.07
N HIS A 97 -6.74 -5.07 -37.89
CA HIS A 97 -7.69 -4.09 -38.43
C HIS A 97 -7.62 -2.73 -37.72
N ARG A 98 -7.39 -2.72 -36.40
CA ARG A 98 -7.21 -1.48 -35.63
C ARG A 98 -5.97 -0.68 -36.08
N THR A 99 -4.84 -1.36 -36.30
CA THR A 99 -3.60 -0.73 -36.76
C THR A 99 -3.66 -0.29 -38.23
N ARG A 100 -4.33 -1.05 -39.10
CA ARG A 100 -4.52 -0.68 -40.53
C ARG A 100 -5.41 0.56 -40.73
N LYS A 101 -6.41 0.78 -39.87
CA LYS A 101 -7.27 1.98 -39.95
C LYS A 101 -6.50 3.26 -39.60
N ALA A 102 -5.49 3.19 -38.74
CA ALA A 102 -4.69 4.37 -38.34
C ALA A 102 -3.75 4.89 -39.44
N ARG A 103 -3.34 4.04 -40.39
CA ARG A 103 -2.37 4.38 -41.46
C ARG A 103 -3.02 4.94 -42.74
N ARG A 104 -4.36 5.00 -42.83
CA ARG A 104 -5.10 5.47 -44.02
C ARG A 104 -5.55 6.94 -43.95
N LYS A 105 -4.85 7.79 -43.18
CA LYS A 105 -5.01 9.25 -43.23
C LYS A 105 -3.74 9.89 -43.74
#